data_AF-A0A6N7D127-F1
#
_entry.id   AF-A0A6N7D127-F1
#
_cell.length_a   1.000
_cell.length_b   1.000
_cell.length_c   1.000
_cell.angle_alpha   90.00
_cell.angle_beta   90.00
_cell.angle_gamma   90.00
#
_symmetry.space_group_name_H-M   'P 1'
#
loop_
_entity.id
_entity.type
_entity.pdbx_description
1 polymer ?
#
loop_
_entity_poly.entity_id
_entity_poly.type
_entity_poly.pdbx_seq_one_letter_code
_entity_poly.pdbx_strand_id
1 'polypeptide(L)'
;MTARTVWKELGGTPLRLATSAGLGLVLGWVCIHVVDWAVLHAVFRADAGACRAARHGACWGVVVEKWRVLVFGRYPYEAQWRPAVATALLAGVTLLSAWPGAWRRGLALLWAVALPAAVLLMRGGVVGLEPVPTSRWGGLPLTIGLTVVALALAFPLGLALALARRSRWPLARTLAASWIELVRGVPLISVLFMASFLLPLLWPAGWRPDVLLRVLIGMAIFIAAYLAETIRGGLQAVPRGQVDAAVALGMAPWAVQRHIVLPQALRAVVPALTNSVVGTLKDTSLVTVVGLYELTGALGLALGGDPVWRPFYLEGYLFIALVYWVLCFGLSRYSRWLEARL
;
A
#
# COMPACT_ATOMS: atom_id res chain seq x y z
N MET A 1 -14.59 -8.66 37.22
CA MET A 1 -15.01 -9.71 36.27
C MET A 1 -14.75 -11.05 36.93
N THR A 2 -15.80 -11.77 37.29
CA THR A 2 -15.73 -13.03 38.05
C THR A 2 -15.45 -14.21 37.11
N ALA A 3 -14.66 -15.20 37.54
CA ALA A 3 -14.29 -16.37 36.72
C ALA A 3 -15.50 -17.13 36.10
N ARG A 4 -16.71 -16.98 36.68
CA ARG A 4 -17.97 -17.53 36.16
C ARG A 4 -18.47 -16.88 34.87
N THR A 5 -18.12 -15.62 34.57
CA THR A 5 -18.57 -14.95 33.33
C THR A 5 -17.74 -15.39 32.12
N VAL A 6 -16.45 -15.65 32.32
CA VAL A 6 -15.56 -16.20 31.28
C VAL A 6 -15.98 -17.62 30.87
N TRP A 7 -16.41 -18.45 31.83
CA TRP A 7 -16.89 -19.81 31.57
C TRP A 7 -18.23 -19.87 30.82
N LYS A 8 -19.09 -18.85 30.95
CA LYS A 8 -20.36 -18.79 30.21
C LYS A 8 -20.18 -18.30 28.77
N GLU A 9 -19.20 -17.43 28.50
CA GLU A 9 -18.89 -17.01 27.12
C GLU A 9 -18.03 -18.03 26.37
N LEU A 10 -17.18 -18.80 27.08
CA LEU A 10 -16.50 -19.98 26.53
C LEU A 10 -17.36 -21.25 26.57
N GLY A 11 -18.58 -21.16 27.13
CA GLY A 11 -19.56 -22.23 27.31
C GLY A 11 -20.27 -22.62 26.01
N GLY A 12 -19.49 -22.92 24.99
CA GLY A 12 -19.93 -23.66 23.82
C GLY A 12 -20.05 -25.15 24.16
N THR A 13 -20.93 -25.87 23.47
CA THR A 13 -21.04 -27.34 23.49
C THR A 13 -19.69 -28.07 23.64
N PRO A 14 -19.61 -29.27 24.24
CA PRO A 14 -18.35 -30.01 24.42
C PRO A 14 -17.52 -30.15 23.13
N LEU A 15 -18.20 -30.16 21.98
CA LEU A 15 -17.61 -30.09 20.66
C LEU A 15 -16.74 -28.83 20.43
N ARG A 16 -17.21 -27.64 20.84
CA ARG A 16 -16.46 -26.37 20.69
C ARG A 16 -15.18 -26.35 21.54
N LEU A 17 -15.26 -26.84 22.77
CA LEU A 17 -14.09 -26.98 23.64
C LEU A 17 -13.07 -27.96 23.05
N ALA A 18 -13.52 -29.11 22.55
CA ALA A 18 -12.67 -30.08 21.87
C ALA A 18 -12.03 -29.50 20.60
N THR A 19 -12.80 -28.76 19.78
CA THR A 19 -12.26 -28.12 18.57
C THR A 19 -11.25 -27.03 18.88
N SER A 20 -11.50 -26.20 19.90
CA SER A 20 -10.57 -25.13 20.30
C SER A 20 -9.30 -25.69 20.93
N ALA A 21 -9.40 -26.73 21.75
CA ALA A 21 -8.25 -27.43 22.30
C ALA A 21 -7.44 -28.15 21.21
N GLY A 22 -8.10 -28.83 20.29
CA GLY A 22 -7.46 -29.47 19.13
C GLY A 22 -6.74 -28.46 18.24
N LEU A 23 -7.39 -27.34 17.92
CA LEU A 23 -6.76 -26.24 17.17
C LEU A 23 -5.57 -25.66 17.93
N GLY A 24 -5.69 -25.46 19.25
CA GLY A 24 -4.61 -24.97 20.10
C GLY A 24 -3.39 -25.91 20.11
N LEU A 25 -3.61 -27.23 20.18
CA LEU A 25 -2.54 -28.23 20.11
C LEU A 25 -1.85 -28.23 18.74
N VAL A 26 -2.62 -28.17 17.65
CA VAL A 26 -2.06 -28.09 16.29
C VAL A 26 -1.25 -26.81 16.12
N LEU A 27 -1.78 -25.66 16.56
CA LEU A 27 -1.06 -24.39 16.51
C LEU A 27 0.22 -24.43 17.36
N GLY A 28 0.15 -24.99 18.57
CA GLY A 28 1.33 -25.17 19.42
C GLY A 28 2.39 -26.07 18.77
N TRP A 29 1.98 -27.20 18.19
CA TRP A 29 2.87 -28.10 17.45
C TRP A 29 3.51 -27.40 16.25
N VAL A 30 2.72 -26.70 15.43
CA VAL A 30 3.24 -25.89 14.30
C VAL A 30 4.22 -24.83 14.80
N CYS A 31 3.88 -24.09 15.85
CA CYS A 31 4.75 -23.06 16.42
C CYS A 31 6.10 -23.63 16.88
N ILE A 32 6.12 -24.79 17.54
CA ILE A 32 7.35 -25.45 17.97
C ILE A 32 8.22 -25.80 16.75
N HIS A 33 7.65 -26.43 15.72
CA HIS A 33 8.39 -26.78 14.50
C HIS A 33 8.88 -25.56 13.73
N VAL A 34 8.07 -24.50 13.66
CA VAL A 34 8.47 -23.24 13.02
C VAL A 34 9.60 -22.57 13.78
N VAL A 35 9.55 -22.52 15.12
CA VAL A 35 10.63 -21.94 15.94
C VAL A 35 11.91 -22.77 15.83
N ASP A 36 11.78 -24.10 15.86
CA ASP A 36 12.90 -25.01 15.69
C ASP A 36 13.62 -24.77 14.35
N TRP A 37 12.86 -24.75 13.25
CA TRP A 37 13.39 -24.50 11.92
C TRP A 37 13.90 -23.06 11.71
N ALA A 38 13.12 -22.06 12.12
CA ALA A 38 13.39 -20.65 11.82
C ALA A 38 14.41 -20.00 12.75
N VAL A 39 14.63 -20.54 13.95
CA VAL A 39 15.49 -19.90 14.96
C VAL A 39 16.55 -20.86 15.46
N LEU A 40 16.15 -22.02 15.98
CA LEU A 40 17.09 -22.91 16.70
C LEU A 40 18.12 -23.54 15.77
N HIS A 41 17.70 -23.99 14.59
CA HIS A 41 18.58 -24.62 13.59
C HIS A 41 18.95 -23.68 12.43
N ALA A 42 18.62 -22.39 12.53
CA ALA A 42 18.78 -21.45 11.43
C ALA A 42 20.21 -20.92 11.27
N VAL A 43 20.60 -20.67 10.02
CA VAL A 43 21.90 -20.08 9.66
C VAL A 43 21.70 -18.59 9.34
N PHE A 44 22.24 -17.73 10.20
CA PHE A 44 22.09 -16.27 10.08
C PHE A 44 23.22 -15.56 9.32
N ARG A 45 24.36 -16.22 9.10
CA ARG A 45 25.50 -15.64 8.38
C ARG A 45 25.34 -15.81 6.88
N ALA A 46 25.89 -14.89 6.09
CA ALA A 46 25.92 -14.96 4.62
C ALA A 46 26.89 -16.06 4.12
N ASP A 47 26.59 -17.32 4.43
CA ASP A 47 27.37 -18.49 4.04
C ASP A 47 26.44 -19.55 3.42
N ALA A 48 26.47 -19.64 2.09
CA ALA A 48 25.66 -20.60 1.35
C ALA A 48 26.08 -22.05 1.58
N GLY A 49 27.36 -22.31 1.92
CA GLY A 49 27.85 -23.64 2.24
C GLY A 49 27.27 -24.14 3.55
N ALA A 50 27.33 -23.30 4.59
CA ALA A 50 26.70 -23.58 5.88
C ALA A 50 25.19 -23.80 5.76
N CYS A 51 24.49 -22.99 4.95
CA CYS A 51 23.06 -23.18 4.70
C CYS A 51 22.73 -24.52 4.03
N ARG A 52 23.54 -24.99 3.08
CA ARG A 52 23.33 -26.32 2.46
C ARG A 52 23.67 -27.47 3.42
N ALA A 53 24.65 -27.27 4.30
CA ALA A 53 25.03 -28.25 5.30
C ALA A 53 23.97 -28.40 6.40
N ALA A 54 23.25 -27.33 6.74
CA ALA A 54 22.29 -27.32 7.84
C ALA A 54 21.09 -28.27 7.66
N ARG A 55 20.73 -28.67 6.42
CA ARG A 55 19.65 -29.60 5.98
C ARG A 55 18.24 -29.46 6.57
N HIS A 56 18.07 -28.95 7.80
CA HIS A 56 16.85 -28.94 8.61
C HIS A 56 16.55 -27.57 9.26
N GLY A 57 17.23 -26.48 8.86
CA GLY A 57 16.99 -25.14 9.38
C GLY A 57 16.91 -24.07 8.28
N ALA A 58 16.32 -22.92 8.63
CA ALA A 58 16.16 -21.78 7.72
C ALA A 58 17.51 -21.13 7.40
N CYS A 59 17.72 -20.75 6.13
CA CYS A 59 18.88 -19.97 5.73
C CYS A 59 18.57 -18.46 5.70
N TRP A 60 18.66 -17.78 6.85
CA TRP A 60 18.56 -16.30 6.89
C TRP A 60 19.77 -15.58 6.29
N GLY A 61 20.87 -16.30 6.09
CA GLY A 61 22.05 -15.83 5.36
C GLY A 61 21.72 -15.25 3.98
N VAL A 62 20.67 -15.75 3.30
CA VAL A 62 20.23 -15.23 2.01
C VAL A 62 19.77 -13.78 2.10
N VAL A 63 19.11 -13.42 3.20
CA VAL A 63 18.66 -12.05 3.45
C VAL A 63 19.86 -11.17 3.75
N VAL A 64 20.80 -11.64 4.58
CA VAL A 64 22.02 -10.90 4.91
C VAL A 64 22.90 -10.67 3.68
N GLU A 65 22.96 -11.62 2.75
CA GLU A 65 23.70 -11.45 1.49
C GLU A 65 22.97 -10.49 0.53
N LYS A 66 21.64 -10.64 0.41
CA LYS A 66 20.86 -9.96 -0.65
C LYS A 66 20.09 -8.72 -0.19
N TRP A 67 20.19 -8.30 1.07
CA TRP A 67 19.35 -7.22 1.64
C TRP A 67 19.38 -5.94 0.80
N ARG A 68 20.52 -5.62 0.17
CA ARG A 68 20.68 -4.40 -0.61
C ARG A 68 19.89 -4.42 -1.91
N VAL A 69 19.88 -5.56 -2.59
CA VAL A 69 19.06 -5.74 -3.80
C VAL A 69 17.58 -5.81 -3.41
N LEU A 70 17.25 -6.45 -2.28
CA LEU A 70 15.88 -6.50 -1.76
C LEU A 70 15.34 -5.10 -1.42
N VAL A 71 16.15 -4.28 -0.74
CA VAL A 71 15.75 -2.94 -0.30
C VAL A 71 15.84 -1.94 -1.44
N PHE A 72 16.91 -1.90 -2.25
CA PHE A 72 17.15 -0.82 -3.23
C PHE A 72 17.01 -1.26 -4.70
N GLY A 73 16.72 -2.54 -4.97
CA GLY A 73 16.60 -3.06 -6.34
C GLY A 73 17.92 -2.91 -7.12
N ARG A 74 17.83 -2.37 -8.34
CA ARG A 74 18.97 -2.11 -9.24
C ARG A 74 19.59 -0.74 -9.06
N TYR A 75 19.24 0.00 -8.00
CA TYR A 75 19.74 1.35 -7.80
C TYR A 75 21.26 1.33 -7.58
N PRO A 76 22.04 2.21 -8.25
CA PRO A 76 23.50 2.21 -8.16
C PRO A 76 24.01 2.27 -6.71
N TYR A 77 25.03 1.47 -6.39
CA TYR A 77 25.59 1.32 -5.04
C TYR A 77 25.83 2.68 -4.36
N GLU A 78 26.63 3.53 -4.99
CA GLU A 78 27.08 4.81 -4.42
C GLU A 78 25.93 5.80 -4.22
N ALA A 79 24.82 5.58 -4.91
CA ALA A 79 23.67 6.46 -4.93
C ALA A 79 22.52 5.95 -4.03
N GLN A 80 22.65 4.80 -3.35
CA GLN A 80 21.57 4.18 -2.55
C GLN A 80 21.08 5.06 -1.37
N TRP A 81 21.86 6.03 -0.93
CA TRP A 81 21.41 7.01 0.06
C TRP A 81 20.21 7.85 -0.45
N ARG A 82 20.11 8.07 -1.77
CA ARG A 82 19.03 8.86 -2.40
C ARG A 82 17.66 8.20 -2.23
N PRO A 83 17.44 6.92 -2.65
CA PRO A 83 16.19 6.24 -2.39
C PRO A 83 15.96 5.98 -0.90
N ALA A 84 17.00 5.81 -0.07
CA ALA A 84 16.85 5.70 1.38
C ALA A 84 16.25 6.99 1.99
N VAL A 85 16.81 8.16 1.65
CA VAL A 85 16.32 9.46 2.10
C VAL A 85 14.94 9.78 1.52
N ALA A 86 14.68 9.46 0.25
CA ALA A 86 13.36 9.60 -0.35
C ALA A 86 12.31 8.76 0.39
N THR A 87 12.65 7.51 0.71
CA THR A 87 11.77 6.61 1.47
C THR A 87 11.54 7.13 2.89
N ALA A 88 12.59 7.58 3.58
CA ALA A 88 12.49 8.16 4.92
C ALA A 88 11.64 9.44 4.93
N LEU A 89 11.76 10.29 3.90
CA LEU A 89 10.95 11.48 3.72
C LEU A 89 9.47 11.10 3.56
N LEU A 90 9.14 10.21 2.62
CA LEU A 90 7.75 9.79 2.40
C LEU A 90 7.15 9.09 3.63
N ALA A 91 7.91 8.21 4.28
CA ALA A 91 7.51 7.57 5.53
C ALA A 91 7.30 8.59 6.64
N GLY A 92 8.22 9.55 6.81
CA GLY A 92 8.14 10.59 7.84
C GLY A 92 6.93 11.50 7.67
N VAL A 93 6.64 11.95 6.44
CA VAL A 93 5.43 12.75 6.16
C VAL A 93 4.15 11.92 6.34
N THR A 94 4.18 10.62 6.02
CA THR A 94 3.06 9.69 6.28
C THR A 94 2.81 9.53 7.77
N LEU A 95 3.86 9.34 8.58
CA LEU A 95 3.78 9.27 10.04
C LEU A 95 3.34 10.59 10.66
N LEU A 96 3.76 11.74 10.10
CA LEU A 96 3.25 13.04 10.56
C LEU A 96 1.77 13.21 10.22
N SER A 97 1.34 12.73 9.05
CA SER A 97 -0.08 12.70 8.65
C SER A 97 -0.92 11.82 9.57
N ALA A 98 -0.29 10.86 10.24
CA ALA A 98 -0.93 10.02 11.23
C ALA A 98 -1.27 10.78 12.54
N TRP A 99 -0.76 12.00 12.75
CA TRP A 99 -1.08 12.78 13.95
C TRP A 99 -2.19 13.79 13.65
N PRO A 100 -3.42 13.67 14.22
CA PRO A 100 -4.50 14.62 13.96
C PRO A 100 -4.17 16.09 14.29
N GLY A 101 -3.24 16.33 15.23
CA GLY A 101 -2.78 17.69 15.55
C GLY A 101 -1.98 18.37 14.43
N ALA A 102 -1.48 17.59 13.47
CA ALA A 102 -0.76 18.07 12.29
C ALA A 102 -1.67 18.37 11.10
N TRP A 103 -3.00 18.10 11.17
CA TRP A 103 -3.96 18.30 10.08
C TRP A 103 -4.29 19.77 9.84
N ARG A 104 -3.28 20.51 9.38
CA ARG A 104 -3.29 21.94 9.07
C ARG A 104 -2.92 22.12 7.60
N ARG A 105 -3.14 23.31 7.04
CA ARG A 105 -2.72 23.63 5.67
C ARG A 105 -1.22 23.36 5.42
N GLY A 106 -0.38 23.48 6.46
CA GLY A 106 1.05 23.15 6.40
C GLY A 106 1.34 21.69 6.02
N LEU A 107 0.49 20.73 6.41
CA LEU A 107 0.67 19.33 6.04
C LEU A 107 0.44 19.11 4.54
N ALA A 108 -0.55 19.80 3.95
CA ALA A 108 -0.79 19.74 2.52
C ALA A 108 0.38 20.35 1.73
N LEU A 109 0.94 21.47 2.21
CA LEU A 109 2.16 22.07 1.63
C LEU A 109 3.37 21.14 1.76
N LEU A 110 3.53 20.49 2.92
CA LEU A 110 4.60 19.53 3.14
C LEU A 110 4.50 18.36 2.16
N TRP A 111 3.31 17.81 1.92
CA TRP A 111 3.08 16.80 0.90
C TRP A 111 3.39 17.30 -0.52
N ALA A 112 2.95 18.52 -0.84
CA ALA A 112 3.18 19.14 -2.14
C ALA A 112 4.67 19.35 -2.45
N VAL A 113 5.51 19.51 -1.42
CA VAL A 113 6.98 19.61 -1.56
C VAL A 113 7.64 18.23 -1.50
N ALA A 114 7.25 17.38 -0.54
CA ALA A 114 7.90 16.10 -0.28
C ALA A 114 7.76 15.12 -1.46
N LEU A 115 6.62 15.11 -2.15
CA LEU A 115 6.38 14.24 -3.31
C LEU A 115 7.34 14.57 -4.47
N PRO A 116 7.37 15.81 -5.02
CA PRO A 116 8.36 16.18 -6.02
C PRO A 116 9.80 16.01 -5.51
N ALA A 117 10.09 16.35 -4.27
CA ALA A 117 11.45 16.20 -3.71
C ALA A 117 11.90 14.73 -3.70
N ALA A 118 11.04 13.79 -3.30
CA ALA A 118 11.35 12.36 -3.33
C ALA A 118 11.60 11.86 -4.76
N VAL A 119 10.76 12.27 -5.72
CA VAL A 119 10.91 11.91 -7.15
C VAL A 119 12.18 12.50 -7.74
N LEU A 120 12.45 13.79 -7.49
CA LEU A 120 13.67 14.46 -7.96
C LEU A 120 14.92 13.86 -7.35
N LEU A 121 14.88 13.51 -6.06
CA LEU A 121 15.99 12.85 -5.38
C LEU A 121 16.26 11.47 -5.98
N MET A 122 15.24 10.67 -6.28
CA MET A 122 15.43 9.35 -6.92
C MET A 122 15.84 9.45 -8.40
N ARG A 123 15.30 10.41 -9.15
CA ARG A 123 15.60 10.60 -10.58
C ARG A 123 16.97 11.22 -10.80
N GLY A 124 17.31 12.27 -10.05
CA GLY A 124 18.52 13.05 -10.25
C GLY A 124 18.44 13.89 -11.51
N GLY A 125 19.59 14.29 -12.04
CA GLY A 125 19.71 15.24 -13.16
C GLY A 125 19.58 16.71 -12.73
N VAL A 126 19.54 16.98 -11.43
CA VAL A 126 19.48 18.32 -10.83
C VAL A 126 20.52 18.43 -9.73
N VAL A 127 21.07 19.63 -9.52
CA VAL A 127 22.01 19.92 -8.40
C VAL A 127 23.24 18.98 -8.39
N GLY A 128 23.78 18.66 -9.58
CA GLY A 128 24.96 17.79 -9.71
C GLY A 128 24.72 16.31 -9.45
N LEU A 129 23.47 15.88 -9.20
CA LEU A 129 23.12 14.46 -9.06
C LEU A 129 23.07 13.77 -10.41
N GLU A 130 23.78 12.65 -10.55
CA GLU A 130 23.70 11.83 -11.76
C GLU A 130 22.27 11.33 -12.01
N PRO A 131 21.78 11.40 -13.27
CA PRO A 131 20.46 10.91 -13.61
C PRO A 131 20.41 9.37 -13.54
N VAL A 132 19.48 8.83 -12.76
CA VAL A 132 19.22 7.40 -12.65
C VAL A 132 17.89 7.09 -13.34
N PRO A 133 17.86 6.25 -14.40
CA PRO A 133 16.63 5.92 -15.10
C PRO A 133 15.67 5.16 -14.18
N THR A 134 14.37 5.40 -14.37
CA THR A 134 13.27 4.76 -13.61
C THR A 134 13.28 3.24 -13.72
N SER A 135 13.84 2.68 -14.81
CA SER A 135 14.02 1.23 -15.00
C SER A 135 14.97 0.58 -13.98
N ARG A 136 15.79 1.37 -13.28
CA ARG A 136 16.67 0.91 -12.19
C ARG A 136 16.05 1.09 -10.81
N TRP A 137 14.89 1.73 -10.70
CA TRP A 137 14.21 1.88 -9.42
C TRP A 137 13.59 0.54 -9.01
N GLY A 138 13.62 0.22 -7.73
CA GLY A 138 13.12 -1.07 -7.25
C GLY A 138 13.12 -1.18 -5.73
N GLY A 139 12.78 -2.38 -5.25
CA GLY A 139 12.74 -2.70 -3.83
C GLY A 139 11.73 -1.87 -3.04
N LEU A 140 12.01 -1.68 -1.75
CA LEU A 140 11.14 -0.97 -0.81
C LEU A 140 10.84 0.50 -1.18
N PRO A 141 11.80 1.31 -1.68
CA PRO A 141 11.54 2.67 -2.17
C PRO A 141 10.50 2.70 -3.29
N LEU A 142 10.55 1.72 -4.21
CA LEU A 142 9.57 1.64 -5.29
C LEU A 142 8.19 1.24 -4.74
N THR A 143 8.12 0.28 -3.81
CA THR A 143 6.86 -0.10 -3.13
C THR A 143 6.21 1.13 -2.47
N ILE A 144 6.95 1.85 -1.61
CA ILE A 144 6.44 3.02 -0.89
C ILE A 144 6.12 4.16 -1.85
N GLY A 145 6.98 4.41 -2.84
CA GLY A 145 6.78 5.45 -3.85
C GLY A 145 5.52 5.21 -4.68
N LEU A 146 5.31 3.98 -5.17
CA LEU A 146 4.11 3.60 -5.91
C LEU A 146 2.85 3.79 -5.07
N THR A 147 2.85 3.32 -3.82
CA THR A 147 1.69 3.48 -2.92
C THR A 147 1.35 4.96 -2.71
N VAL A 148 2.33 5.76 -2.31
CA VAL A 148 2.10 7.15 -1.92
C VAL A 148 1.75 8.02 -3.13
N VAL A 149 2.48 7.90 -4.24
CA VAL A 149 2.21 8.69 -5.45
C VAL A 149 0.88 8.29 -6.09
N ALA A 150 0.58 6.99 -6.20
CA ALA A 150 -0.70 6.55 -6.77
C ALA A 150 -1.88 7.04 -5.92
N LEU A 151 -1.80 6.98 -4.59
CA LEU A 151 -2.84 7.52 -3.70
C LEU A 151 -2.96 9.05 -3.79
N ALA A 152 -1.84 9.77 -3.87
CA ALA A 152 -1.84 11.22 -4.02
C ALA A 152 -2.53 11.68 -5.31
N LEU A 153 -2.38 10.91 -6.41
CA LEU A 153 -3.08 11.14 -7.67
C LEU A 153 -4.54 10.64 -7.64
N ALA A 154 -4.78 9.49 -7.01
CA ALA A 154 -6.09 8.85 -6.96
C ALA A 154 -7.08 9.60 -6.06
N PHE A 155 -6.63 10.19 -4.95
CA PHE A 155 -7.51 10.87 -4.01
C PHE A 155 -8.29 12.05 -4.61
N PRO A 156 -7.66 13.04 -5.29
CA PRO A 156 -8.40 14.12 -5.94
C PRO A 156 -9.31 13.60 -7.07
N LEU A 157 -8.86 12.60 -7.84
CA LEU A 157 -9.66 11.98 -8.89
C LEU A 157 -10.89 11.25 -8.31
N GLY A 158 -10.71 10.50 -7.23
CA GLY A 158 -11.76 9.78 -6.52
C GLY A 158 -12.77 10.73 -5.86
N LEU A 159 -12.29 11.82 -5.27
CA LEU A 159 -13.15 12.89 -4.74
C LEU A 159 -13.97 13.53 -5.85
N ALA A 160 -13.35 13.86 -6.99
CA ALA A 160 -14.06 14.42 -8.13
C ALA A 160 -15.13 13.46 -8.68
N LEU A 161 -14.80 12.18 -8.83
CA LEU A 161 -15.74 11.13 -9.25
C LEU A 161 -16.90 10.95 -8.26
N ALA A 162 -16.63 10.97 -6.95
CA ALA A 162 -17.65 10.87 -5.91
C ALA A 162 -18.64 12.06 -5.96
N LEU A 163 -18.12 13.28 -6.13
CA LEU A 163 -18.95 14.48 -6.28
C LEU A 163 -19.73 14.47 -7.59
N ALA A 164 -19.11 14.07 -8.71
CA ALA A 164 -19.76 13.96 -10.01
C ALA A 164 -20.92 12.95 -9.98
N ARG A 165 -20.74 11.80 -9.32
CA ARG A 165 -21.78 10.78 -9.12
C ARG A 165 -22.97 11.28 -8.29
N ARG A 166 -22.79 12.31 -7.46
CA ARG A 166 -23.87 12.99 -6.70
C ARG A 166 -24.41 14.25 -7.37
N SER A 167 -23.88 14.62 -8.53
CA SER A 167 -24.30 15.83 -9.24
C SER A 167 -25.78 15.75 -9.66
N ARG A 168 -26.43 16.91 -9.71
CA ARG A 168 -27.77 17.05 -10.30
C ARG A 168 -27.73 16.90 -11.83
N TRP A 169 -26.56 17.08 -12.44
CA TRP A 169 -26.41 16.98 -13.89
C TRP A 169 -26.35 15.50 -14.32
N PRO A 170 -27.35 15.01 -15.08
CA PRO A 170 -27.50 13.58 -15.35
C PRO A 170 -26.31 13.00 -16.11
N LEU A 171 -25.69 13.77 -17.02
CA LEU A 171 -24.53 13.32 -17.78
C LEU A 171 -23.32 13.03 -16.89
N ALA A 172 -22.93 13.98 -16.04
CA ALA A 172 -21.81 13.78 -15.10
C ALA A 172 -22.07 12.61 -14.14
N ARG A 173 -23.31 12.50 -13.64
CA ARG A 173 -23.70 11.40 -12.76
C ARG A 173 -23.57 10.04 -13.44
N THR A 174 -24.11 9.90 -14.65
CA THR A 174 -24.09 8.64 -15.39
C THR A 174 -22.67 8.27 -15.82
N LEU A 175 -21.90 9.21 -16.37
CA LEU A 175 -20.51 8.96 -16.76
C LEU A 175 -19.64 8.54 -15.56
N ALA A 176 -19.75 9.24 -14.43
CA ALA A 176 -19.01 8.88 -13.22
C ALA A 176 -19.43 7.52 -12.67
N ALA A 177 -20.74 7.23 -12.62
CA ALA A 177 -21.25 5.94 -12.16
C ALA A 177 -20.76 4.81 -13.07
N SER A 178 -20.95 4.92 -14.39
CA SER A 178 -20.49 3.92 -15.36
C SER A 178 -18.99 3.67 -15.27
N TRP A 179 -18.18 4.73 -15.15
CA TRP A 179 -16.73 4.60 -14.97
C TRP A 179 -16.36 3.86 -13.69
N ILE A 180 -16.96 4.24 -12.55
CA ILE A 180 -16.67 3.61 -11.26
C ILE A 180 -17.04 2.13 -11.29
N GLU A 181 -18.24 1.78 -11.76
CA GLU A 181 -18.68 0.38 -11.81
C GLU A 181 -17.84 -0.45 -12.79
N LEU A 182 -17.48 0.10 -13.95
CA LEU A 182 -16.62 -0.57 -14.93
C LEU A 182 -15.24 -0.88 -14.34
N VAL A 183 -14.57 0.13 -13.78
CA VAL A 183 -13.19 -0.01 -13.26
C VAL A 183 -13.16 -0.98 -12.08
N ARG A 184 -14.15 -0.93 -11.19
CA ARG A 184 -14.27 -1.88 -10.05
C ARG A 184 -14.64 -3.30 -10.47
N GLY A 185 -15.16 -3.48 -11.69
CA GLY A 185 -15.48 -4.79 -12.26
C GLY A 185 -14.28 -5.50 -12.91
N VAL A 186 -13.13 -4.83 -13.05
CA VAL A 186 -11.94 -5.38 -13.72
C VAL A 186 -10.81 -5.61 -12.70
N PRO A 187 -10.01 -6.70 -12.81
CA PRO A 187 -8.83 -6.89 -11.96
C PRO A 187 -7.74 -5.83 -12.20
N LEU A 188 -7.07 -5.36 -11.15
CA LEU A 188 -5.94 -4.42 -11.27
C LEU A 188 -4.83 -4.95 -12.18
N ILE A 189 -4.51 -6.25 -12.10
CA ILE A 189 -3.51 -6.88 -12.97
C ILE A 189 -3.82 -6.67 -14.46
N SER A 190 -5.10 -6.72 -14.85
CA SER A 190 -5.53 -6.48 -16.23
C SER A 190 -5.33 -5.02 -16.64
N VAL A 191 -5.60 -4.08 -15.72
CA VAL A 191 -5.36 -2.64 -15.94
C VAL A 191 -3.86 -2.37 -16.12
N LEU A 192 -3.01 -2.98 -15.28
CA LEU A 192 -1.55 -2.85 -15.38
C LEU A 192 -1.02 -3.44 -16.69
N PHE A 193 -1.50 -4.62 -17.08
CA PHE A 193 -1.13 -5.26 -18.34
C PHE A 193 -1.57 -4.42 -19.55
N MET A 194 -2.81 -3.93 -19.55
CA MET A 194 -3.34 -3.03 -20.57
C MET A 194 -2.49 -1.76 -20.70
N ALA A 195 -2.20 -1.08 -19.59
CA ALA A 195 -1.41 0.14 -19.58
C ALA A 195 0.05 -0.08 -20.03
N SER A 196 0.61 -1.26 -19.77
CA SER A 196 2.03 -1.54 -19.99
C SER A 196 2.35 -2.17 -21.34
N PHE A 197 1.42 -2.94 -21.91
CA PHE A 197 1.66 -3.73 -23.13
C PHE A 197 0.67 -3.44 -24.25
N LEU A 198 -0.62 -3.24 -23.98
CA LEU A 198 -1.63 -3.07 -25.03
C LEU A 198 -1.76 -1.61 -25.48
N LEU A 199 -1.88 -0.66 -24.55
CA LEU A 199 -2.00 0.77 -24.86
C LEU A 199 -0.81 1.30 -25.69
N PRO A 200 0.45 0.88 -25.44
CA PRO A 200 1.57 1.25 -26.30
C PRO A 200 1.48 0.82 -27.76
N LEU A 201 0.67 -0.19 -28.09
CA LEU A 201 0.45 -0.62 -29.48
C LEU A 201 -0.45 0.36 -30.25
N LEU A 202 -1.25 1.15 -29.54
CA LEU A 202 -2.13 2.17 -30.12
C LEU A 202 -1.44 3.53 -30.25
N TRP A 203 -0.24 3.68 -29.71
CA TRP A 203 0.47 4.95 -29.73
C TRP A 203 1.28 5.16 -31.02
N PRO A 204 1.43 6.42 -31.48
CA PRO A 204 2.26 6.74 -32.61
C PRO A 204 3.70 6.22 -32.43
N ALA A 205 4.33 5.84 -33.54
CA ALA A 205 5.72 5.38 -33.53
C ALA A 205 6.63 6.42 -32.84
N GLY A 206 7.45 5.97 -31.89
CA GLY A 206 8.34 6.82 -31.10
C GLY A 206 7.73 7.39 -29.81
N TRP A 207 6.39 7.39 -29.65
CA TRP A 207 5.77 7.80 -28.39
C TRP A 207 5.68 6.63 -27.41
N ARG A 208 6.74 6.46 -26.61
CA ARG A 208 6.82 5.41 -25.58
C ARG A 208 7.02 6.01 -24.20
N PRO A 209 5.94 6.50 -23.54
CA PRO A 209 6.00 6.97 -22.16
C PRO A 209 6.61 5.91 -21.24
N ASP A 210 7.31 6.36 -20.19
CA ASP A 210 7.99 5.48 -19.26
C ASP A 210 7.04 4.47 -18.58
N VAL A 211 7.51 3.25 -18.32
CA VAL A 211 6.71 2.18 -17.72
C VAL A 211 6.17 2.60 -16.35
N LEU A 212 6.99 3.26 -15.52
CA LEU A 212 6.58 3.72 -14.19
C LEU A 212 5.41 4.70 -14.29
N LEU A 213 5.45 5.63 -15.25
CA LEU A 213 4.38 6.60 -15.47
C LEU A 213 3.07 5.90 -15.87
N ARG A 214 3.13 4.92 -16.79
CA ARG A 214 1.95 4.16 -17.23
C ARG A 214 1.32 3.38 -16.08
N VAL A 215 2.16 2.74 -15.26
CA VAL A 215 1.73 2.01 -14.06
C VAL A 215 1.10 2.95 -13.03
N LEU A 216 1.72 4.10 -12.75
CA LEU A 216 1.17 5.10 -11.82
C LEU A 216 -0.19 5.63 -12.28
N ILE A 217 -0.35 5.91 -13.58
CA ILE A 217 -1.65 6.35 -14.13
C ILE A 217 -2.69 5.24 -14.01
N GLY A 218 -2.36 4.01 -14.41
CA GLY A 218 -3.25 2.87 -14.32
C GLY A 218 -3.70 2.58 -12.88
N MET A 219 -2.75 2.58 -11.95
CA MET A 219 -3.04 2.46 -10.52
C MET A 219 -3.89 3.63 -10.00
N ALA A 220 -3.55 4.87 -10.34
CA ALA A 220 -4.27 6.05 -9.86
C ALA A 220 -5.75 6.04 -10.30
N ILE A 221 -6.00 5.70 -11.57
CA ILE A 221 -7.36 5.54 -12.11
C ILE A 221 -8.11 4.43 -11.38
N PHE A 222 -7.47 3.27 -11.21
CA PHE A 222 -8.06 2.12 -10.54
C PHE A 222 -8.44 2.45 -9.10
N ILE A 223 -7.47 2.93 -8.33
CA ILE A 223 -7.65 3.30 -6.92
C ILE A 223 -8.67 4.43 -6.77
N ALA A 224 -8.71 5.39 -7.70
CA ALA A 224 -9.69 6.48 -7.66
C ALA A 224 -11.14 5.98 -7.71
N ALA A 225 -11.43 4.91 -8.44
CA ALA A 225 -12.77 4.33 -8.48
C ALA A 225 -13.19 3.74 -7.12
N TYR A 226 -12.26 3.08 -6.41
CA TYR A 226 -12.50 2.57 -5.06
C TYR A 226 -12.63 3.71 -4.04
N LEU A 227 -11.74 4.70 -4.11
CA LEU A 227 -11.82 5.88 -3.24
C LEU A 227 -13.11 6.67 -3.46
N ALA A 228 -13.57 6.80 -4.71
CA ALA A 228 -14.83 7.46 -5.03
C ALA A 228 -16.01 6.79 -4.30
N GLU A 229 -16.02 5.46 -4.26
CA GLU A 229 -17.07 4.71 -3.56
C GLU A 229 -16.98 4.87 -2.04
N THR A 230 -15.78 4.81 -1.47
CA THR A 230 -15.56 5.07 -0.05
C THR A 230 -16.03 6.47 0.34
N ILE A 231 -15.64 7.50 -0.42
CA ILE A 231 -16.04 8.89 -0.20
C ILE A 231 -17.56 9.04 -0.39
N ARG A 232 -18.16 8.37 -1.37
CA ARG A 232 -19.63 8.34 -1.56
C ARG A 232 -20.34 7.78 -0.33
N GLY A 233 -19.82 6.71 0.28
CA GLY A 233 -20.33 6.16 1.54
C GLY A 233 -20.28 7.17 2.69
N GLY A 234 -19.15 7.87 2.84
CA GLY A 234 -19.02 8.97 3.83
C GLY A 234 -19.98 10.11 3.61
N LEU A 235 -20.15 10.50 2.35
CA LEU A 235 -21.09 11.53 1.92
C LEU A 235 -22.56 11.18 2.22
N GLN A 236 -22.89 9.88 2.33
CA GLN A 236 -24.22 9.39 2.72
C GLN A 236 -24.38 9.27 4.23
N ALA A 237 -23.29 9.15 4.99
CA ALA A 237 -23.32 9.05 6.45
C ALA A 237 -23.60 10.39 7.14
N VAL A 238 -23.42 11.52 6.45
CA VAL A 238 -23.70 12.85 7.01
C VAL A 238 -25.22 13.03 7.25
N PRO A 239 -25.67 13.34 8.47
CA PRO A 239 -27.09 13.52 8.77
C PRO A 239 -27.74 14.62 7.93
N ARG A 240 -28.94 14.36 7.39
CA ARG A 240 -29.66 15.33 6.54
C ARG A 240 -29.93 16.66 7.26
N GLY A 241 -30.18 16.63 8.57
CA GLY A 241 -30.41 17.84 9.37
C GLY A 241 -29.27 18.88 9.31
N GLN A 242 -28.02 18.45 9.07
CA GLN A 242 -26.88 19.38 8.87
C GLN A 242 -27.04 20.17 7.56
N VAL A 243 -27.54 19.52 6.52
CA VAL A 243 -27.83 20.16 5.22
C VAL A 243 -29.05 21.07 5.36
N ASP A 244 -30.12 20.57 5.99
CA ASP A 244 -31.38 21.32 6.14
C ASP A 244 -31.18 22.59 6.99
N ALA A 245 -30.42 22.51 8.08
CA ALA A 245 -30.08 23.67 8.91
C ALA A 245 -29.24 24.70 8.14
N ALA A 246 -28.26 24.25 7.36
CA ALA A 246 -27.41 25.15 6.57
C ALA A 246 -28.20 25.86 5.45
N VAL A 247 -29.12 25.14 4.80
CA VAL A 247 -30.01 25.71 3.79
C VAL A 247 -31.00 26.70 4.43
N ALA A 248 -31.51 26.43 5.63
CA ALA A 248 -32.37 27.35 6.39
C ALA A 248 -31.65 28.65 6.77
N LEU A 249 -30.32 28.59 6.99
CA LEU A 249 -29.47 29.77 7.19
C LEU A 249 -29.09 30.50 5.88
N GLY A 250 -29.68 30.12 4.74
CA GLY A 250 -29.47 30.77 3.45
C GLY A 250 -28.14 30.41 2.77
N MET A 251 -27.45 29.34 3.21
CA MET A 251 -26.18 28.94 2.60
C MET A 251 -26.39 28.38 1.19
N ALA A 252 -25.59 28.85 0.23
CA ALA A 252 -25.57 28.30 -1.12
C ALA A 252 -25.14 26.81 -1.12
N PRO A 253 -25.66 25.96 -2.03
CA PRO A 253 -25.36 24.52 -2.05
C PRO A 253 -23.87 24.18 -2.07
N TRP A 254 -23.06 24.99 -2.78
CA TRP A 254 -21.60 24.82 -2.81
C TRP A 254 -20.94 25.18 -1.47
N ALA A 255 -21.46 26.19 -0.78
CA ALA A 255 -20.99 26.56 0.56
C ALA A 255 -21.31 25.46 1.58
N VAL A 256 -22.52 24.88 1.52
CA VAL A 256 -22.93 23.73 2.33
C VAL A 256 -22.01 22.53 2.05
N GLN A 257 -21.77 22.22 0.77
CA GLN A 257 -20.91 21.11 0.37
C GLN A 257 -19.48 21.28 0.88
N ARG A 258 -18.87 22.46 0.68
CA ARG A 258 -17.46 22.72 1.01
C ARG A 258 -17.19 22.84 2.51
N HIS A 259 -18.07 23.50 3.25
CA HIS A 259 -17.80 23.87 4.65
C HIS A 259 -18.44 22.91 5.67
N ILE A 260 -19.46 22.14 5.29
CA ILE A 260 -20.23 21.30 6.21
C ILE A 260 -20.13 19.84 5.81
N VAL A 261 -20.63 19.48 4.63
CA VAL A 261 -20.80 18.08 4.24
C VAL A 261 -19.46 17.41 3.96
N LEU A 262 -18.59 18.02 3.13
CA LEU A 262 -17.36 17.39 2.70
C LEU A 262 -16.36 17.15 3.85
N PRO A 263 -16.09 18.11 4.76
CA PRO A 263 -15.20 17.88 5.89
C PRO A 263 -15.70 16.76 6.81
N GLN A 264 -17.01 16.70 7.10
CA GLN A 264 -17.60 15.66 7.94
C GLN A 264 -17.54 14.30 7.26
N ALA A 265 -17.90 14.23 5.97
CA ALA A 265 -17.84 13.00 5.18
C ALA A 265 -16.42 12.43 5.10
N LEU A 266 -15.41 13.27 4.83
CA LEU A 266 -14.01 12.85 4.76
C LEU A 266 -13.51 12.35 6.11
N ARG A 267 -13.91 12.99 7.22
CA ARG A 267 -13.58 12.53 8.58
C ARG A 267 -14.21 11.17 8.89
N ALA A 268 -15.45 10.96 8.47
CA ALA A 268 -16.17 9.71 8.69
C ALA A 268 -15.54 8.51 7.95
N VAL A 269 -14.85 8.74 6.82
CA VAL A 269 -14.27 7.66 6.01
C VAL A 269 -12.78 7.44 6.23
N VAL A 270 -12.12 8.16 7.13
CA VAL A 270 -10.68 7.99 7.36
C VAL A 270 -10.27 6.55 7.69
N PRO A 271 -11.04 5.76 8.48
CA PRO A 271 -10.72 4.35 8.71
C PRO A 271 -10.76 3.53 7.41
N ALA A 272 -11.77 3.76 6.57
CA ALA A 272 -11.91 3.10 5.28
C ALA A 272 -10.80 3.51 4.29
N LEU A 273 -10.43 4.80 4.27
CA LEU A 273 -9.28 5.29 3.49
C LEU A 273 -7.97 4.61 3.92
N THR A 274 -7.77 4.42 5.22
CA THR A 274 -6.57 3.72 5.74
C THR A 274 -6.54 2.26 5.29
N ASN A 275 -7.69 1.58 5.23
CA ASN A 275 -7.77 0.24 4.64
C ASN A 275 -7.44 0.25 3.14
N SER A 276 -7.87 1.28 2.39
CA SER A 276 -7.45 1.46 0.99
C SER A 276 -5.95 1.68 0.84
N VAL A 277 -5.29 2.36 1.79
CA VAL A 277 -3.81 2.50 1.81
C VAL A 277 -3.15 1.13 1.97
N VAL A 278 -3.61 0.31 2.92
CA VAL A 278 -3.10 -1.06 3.14
C VAL A 278 -3.31 -1.93 1.91
N GLY A 279 -4.49 -1.86 1.28
CA GLY A 279 -4.78 -2.54 0.02
C GLY A 279 -3.81 -2.11 -1.08
N THR A 280 -3.65 -0.80 -1.29
CA THR A 280 -2.74 -0.23 -2.30
C THR A 280 -1.29 -0.66 -2.08
N LEU A 281 -0.82 -0.72 -0.83
CA LEU A 281 0.53 -1.18 -0.50
C LEU A 281 0.75 -2.63 -0.93
N LYS A 282 -0.25 -3.50 -0.75
CA LYS A 282 -0.17 -4.90 -1.19
C LYS A 282 -0.28 -5.02 -2.71
N ASP A 283 -1.13 -4.20 -3.32
CA ASP A 283 -1.37 -4.18 -4.75
C ASP A 283 -0.13 -3.77 -5.56
N THR A 284 0.85 -3.07 -4.96
CA THR A 284 2.12 -2.78 -5.63
C THR A 284 2.84 -4.05 -6.05
N SER A 285 2.68 -5.18 -5.34
CA SER A 285 3.31 -6.45 -5.71
C SER A 285 2.95 -6.92 -7.12
N LEU A 286 1.75 -6.55 -7.62
CA LEU A 286 1.26 -6.90 -8.96
C LEU A 286 2.06 -6.22 -10.07
N VAL A 287 2.76 -5.11 -9.80
CA VAL A 287 3.56 -4.40 -10.82
C VAL A 287 4.76 -5.22 -11.29
N THR A 288 5.13 -6.28 -10.55
CA THR A 288 6.15 -7.25 -10.98
C THR A 288 5.79 -7.89 -12.32
N VAL A 289 4.51 -8.09 -12.61
CA VAL A 289 4.01 -8.67 -13.87
C VAL A 289 4.37 -7.81 -15.09
N VAL A 290 4.53 -6.50 -14.90
CA VAL A 290 4.87 -5.55 -15.98
C VAL A 290 6.34 -5.15 -15.97
N GLY A 291 7.19 -5.90 -15.26
CA GLY A 291 8.65 -5.73 -15.27
C GLY A 291 9.17 -4.64 -14.34
N LEU A 292 8.37 -4.15 -13.39
CA LEU A 292 8.82 -3.27 -12.31
C LEU A 292 9.10 -4.10 -11.05
N TYR A 293 10.34 -4.07 -10.58
CA TYR A 293 10.81 -4.93 -9.48
C TYR A 293 10.77 -4.19 -8.15
N GLU A 294 9.57 -3.96 -7.63
CA GLU A 294 9.35 -3.51 -6.25
C GLU A 294 9.73 -4.61 -5.23
N LEU A 295 9.47 -4.45 -3.94
CA LEU A 295 9.97 -5.36 -2.89
C LEU A 295 9.82 -6.87 -3.21
N THR A 296 8.66 -7.32 -3.70
CA THR A 296 8.41 -8.70 -4.13
C THR A 296 9.24 -9.07 -5.35
N GLY A 297 9.20 -8.23 -6.40
CA GLY A 297 9.97 -8.45 -7.62
C GLY A 297 11.50 -8.40 -7.40
N ALA A 298 11.96 -7.64 -6.41
CA ALA A 298 13.36 -7.51 -6.04
C ALA A 298 13.95 -8.83 -5.55
N LEU A 299 13.15 -9.74 -4.97
CA LEU A 299 13.59 -11.10 -4.64
C LEU A 299 13.89 -11.92 -5.89
N GLY A 300 12.97 -11.87 -6.86
CA GLY A 300 13.17 -12.50 -8.16
C GLY A 300 14.46 -11.99 -8.82
N LEU A 301 14.73 -10.69 -8.67
CA LEU A 301 15.97 -10.08 -9.12
C LEU A 301 17.22 -10.60 -8.40
N ALA A 302 17.14 -10.72 -7.08
CA ALA A 302 18.27 -11.06 -6.22
C ALA A 302 18.69 -12.53 -6.34
N LEU A 303 17.72 -13.43 -6.58
CA LEU A 303 17.93 -14.88 -6.56
C LEU A 303 17.80 -15.54 -7.93
N GLY A 304 17.07 -14.95 -8.88
CA GLY A 304 16.74 -15.61 -10.15
C GLY A 304 17.96 -15.91 -11.02
N GLY A 305 18.96 -15.03 -10.98
CA GLY A 305 20.23 -15.19 -11.69
C GLY A 305 21.38 -15.74 -10.86
N ASP A 306 21.15 -16.13 -9.60
CA ASP A 306 22.21 -16.54 -8.67
C ASP A 306 22.03 -18.02 -8.28
N PRO A 307 22.72 -18.97 -8.95
CA PRO A 307 22.60 -20.39 -8.67
C PRO A 307 22.98 -20.77 -7.24
N VAL A 308 23.81 -19.97 -6.56
CA VAL A 308 24.29 -20.26 -5.22
C VAL A 308 23.17 -20.08 -4.20
N TRP A 309 22.39 -19.01 -4.35
CA TRP A 309 21.34 -18.60 -3.41
C TRP A 309 19.92 -18.94 -3.87
N ARG A 310 19.72 -19.32 -5.14
CA ARG A 310 18.44 -19.73 -5.73
C ARG A 310 17.64 -20.74 -4.90
N PRO A 311 18.23 -21.74 -4.22
CA PRO A 311 17.45 -22.70 -3.42
C PRO A 311 16.68 -22.08 -2.24
N PHE A 312 17.06 -20.89 -1.77
CA PHE A 312 16.55 -20.26 -0.55
C PHE A 312 15.45 -19.19 -0.81
N TYR A 313 14.60 -19.43 -1.82
CA TYR A 313 13.48 -18.54 -2.15
C TYR A 313 12.44 -18.46 -1.01
N LEU A 314 12.24 -19.56 -0.28
CA LEU A 314 11.26 -19.63 0.80
C LEU A 314 11.59 -18.58 1.88
N GLU A 315 12.83 -18.56 2.36
CA GLU A 315 13.31 -17.62 3.37
C GLU A 315 13.22 -16.17 2.88
N GLY A 316 13.57 -15.94 1.61
CA GLY A 316 13.39 -14.64 0.97
C GLY A 316 11.93 -14.16 0.95
N TYR A 317 10.99 -15.03 0.58
CA TYR A 317 9.56 -14.71 0.60
C TYR A 317 9.02 -14.53 2.02
N LEU A 318 9.48 -15.32 2.99
CA LEU A 318 9.11 -15.16 4.40
C LEU A 318 9.59 -13.81 4.95
N PHE A 319 10.80 -13.39 4.60
CA PHE A 319 11.31 -12.06 4.95
C PHE A 319 10.46 -10.95 4.33
N ILE A 320 10.13 -11.04 3.03
CA ILE A 320 9.27 -10.06 2.36
C ILE A 320 7.87 -10.03 2.97
N ALA A 321 7.28 -11.19 3.25
CA ALA A 321 6.00 -11.31 3.93
C ALA A 321 6.04 -10.65 5.32
N LEU A 322 7.12 -10.82 6.08
CA LEU A 322 7.33 -10.13 7.34
C LEU A 322 7.40 -8.61 7.16
N VAL A 323 8.11 -8.11 6.15
CA VAL A 323 8.17 -6.66 5.87
C VAL A 323 6.79 -6.10 5.53
N TYR A 324 6.05 -6.73 4.60
CA TYR A 324 4.67 -6.34 4.31
C TYR A 324 3.78 -6.42 5.54
N TRP A 325 3.91 -7.47 6.35
CA TRP A 325 3.15 -7.64 7.58
C TRP A 325 3.43 -6.51 8.57
N VAL A 326 4.69 -6.15 8.84
CA VAL A 326 5.05 -5.04 9.73
C VAL A 326 4.44 -3.72 9.25
N LEU A 327 4.58 -3.42 7.96
CA LEU A 327 4.03 -2.19 7.37
C LEU A 327 2.49 -2.15 7.45
N CYS A 328 1.83 -3.23 7.01
CA CYS A 328 0.38 -3.33 7.02
C CYS A 328 -0.17 -3.32 8.45
N PHE A 329 0.43 -4.08 9.36
CA PHE A 329 0.02 -4.16 10.76
C PHE A 329 0.17 -2.80 11.45
N GLY A 330 1.27 -2.08 11.21
CA GLY A 330 1.47 -0.72 11.71
C GLY A 330 0.37 0.23 11.26
N LEU A 331 0.08 0.26 9.96
CA LEU A 331 -1.00 1.07 9.38
C LEU A 331 -2.39 0.67 9.91
N SER A 332 -2.68 -0.63 10.02
CA SER A 332 -3.96 -1.12 10.56
C SER A 332 -4.12 -0.81 12.06
N ARG A 333 -3.05 -0.91 12.86
CA ARG A 333 -3.11 -0.56 14.29
C ARG A 333 -3.34 0.93 14.49
N TYR A 334 -2.71 1.74 13.64
CA TYR A 334 -2.94 3.17 13.58
C TYR A 334 -4.39 3.50 13.20
N SER A 335 -4.96 2.86 12.18
CA SER A 335 -6.36 3.04 11.77
C SER A 335 -7.32 2.88 12.95
N ARG A 336 -7.17 1.80 13.73
CA ARG A 336 -7.98 1.54 14.93
C ARG A 336 -7.80 2.59 16.02
N TRP A 337 -6.58 3.08 16.22
CA TRP A 337 -6.31 4.15 17.18
C TRP A 337 -6.99 5.46 16.76
N LEU A 338 -6.95 5.77 15.47
CA LEU A 338 -7.54 6.98 14.92
C LEU A 338 -9.07 6.93 15.01
N GLU A 339 -9.68 5.79 14.69
CA GLU A 339 -11.12 5.54 14.81
C GLU A 339 -11.63 5.82 16.22
N ALA A 340 -10.88 5.41 17.25
CA ALA A 340 -11.24 5.66 18.65
C ALA A 340 -11.15 7.14 19.07
N ARG A 341 -10.56 8.01 18.24
CA ARG A 341 -10.26 9.42 18.57
C ARG A 341 -11.03 10.44 17.72
N LEU A 342 -11.64 10.02 16.62
CA LEU A 342 -12.32 10.91 15.66
C LEU A 342 -13.79 11.11 15.96
#